data_AF-A0A3P6D3S6-F1
#
_entry.id   AF-A0A3P6D3S6-F1
#
_cell.length_a   1.000
_cell.length_b   1.000
_cell.length_c   1.000
_cell.angle_alpha   90.00
_cell.angle_beta   90.00
_cell.angle_gamma   90.00
#
_symmetry.space_group_name_H-M   'P 1'
#
loop_
_entity.id
_entity.type
_entity.pdbx_description
1 polymer ?
#
loop_
_entity_poly.entity_id
_entity_poly.type
_entity_poly.pdbx_seq_one_letter_code
_entity_poly.pdbx_strand_id
1 'polypeptide(L)'
;MESLQQFSFVSFIALLAYFAFLASAELHVREFVIEPKPVKRLCRTHQSITVNGQFPGPTLEVRNGDSLAITVINRARYNISIHWHGIRQLRNPWADGSEYITQCPIRPGQNYTYRFTIKDQEGTLWWHAHSRWLRATVYCALIIYPRLGSPYPFSCCYHQVNVC
;
A
#
# COMPACT_ATOMS: atom_id res chain seq x y z
N MET A 1 21.97 -48.08 -5.77
CA MET A 1 21.21 -47.29 -4.78
C MET A 1 21.55 -45.81 -4.85
N GLU A 2 22.81 -45.43 -5.03
CA GLU A 2 23.20 -44.01 -5.06
C GLU A 2 22.65 -43.21 -6.26
N SER A 3 22.53 -43.82 -7.44
CA SER A 3 21.98 -43.15 -8.63
C SER A 3 20.50 -42.74 -8.47
N LEU A 4 19.67 -43.61 -7.90
CA LEU A 4 18.24 -43.31 -7.64
C LEU A 4 18.07 -42.19 -6.60
N GLN A 5 18.95 -42.15 -5.60
CA GLN A 5 18.95 -41.12 -4.57
C GLN A 5 19.36 -39.76 -5.15
N GLN A 6 20.30 -39.74 -6.09
CA GLN A 6 20.72 -38.53 -6.79
C GLN A 6 19.66 -37.99 -7.76
N PHE A 7 18.97 -38.86 -8.51
CA PHE A 7 17.83 -38.47 -9.35
C PHE A 7 16.66 -37.89 -8.54
N SER A 8 16.35 -38.48 -7.37
CA SER A 8 15.33 -37.98 -6.44
C SER A 8 15.70 -36.60 -5.89
N PHE A 9 16.98 -36.39 -5.53
CA PHE A 9 17.47 -35.12 -5.01
C PHE A 9 17.43 -33.99 -6.06
N VAL A 10 17.85 -34.27 -7.30
CA VAL A 10 17.78 -33.30 -8.40
C VAL A 10 16.34 -32.94 -8.74
N SER A 11 15.44 -33.92 -8.74
CA SER A 11 14.01 -33.70 -8.99
C SER A 11 13.37 -32.85 -7.89
N PHE A 12 13.74 -33.07 -6.63
CA PHE A 12 13.28 -32.26 -5.50
C PHE A 12 13.77 -30.81 -5.56
N ILE A 13 15.04 -30.59 -5.94
CA ILE A 13 15.58 -29.24 -6.15
C ILE A 13 14.89 -28.54 -7.33
N ALA A 14 14.66 -29.25 -8.43
CA ALA A 14 13.94 -28.70 -9.58
C ALA A 14 12.49 -28.33 -9.22
N LEU A 15 11.82 -29.15 -8.43
CA LEU A 15 10.47 -28.89 -7.93
C LEU A 15 10.43 -27.68 -6.97
N LEU A 16 11.40 -27.57 -6.05
CA LEU A 16 11.53 -26.42 -5.16
C LEU A 16 11.82 -25.13 -5.93
N ALA A 17 12.71 -25.18 -6.92
CA ALA A 17 13.00 -24.05 -7.79
C ALA A 17 11.77 -23.63 -8.60
N TYR A 18 10.98 -24.60 -9.08
CA TYR A 18 9.71 -24.35 -9.76
C TYR A 18 8.68 -23.66 -8.85
N PHE A 19 8.51 -24.12 -7.61
CA PHE A 19 7.62 -23.47 -6.63
C PHE A 19 8.12 -22.07 -6.21
N ALA A 20 9.43 -21.87 -6.09
CA ALA A 20 10.01 -20.56 -5.84
C ALA A 20 9.78 -19.59 -7.01
N PHE A 21 9.81 -20.08 -8.25
CA PHE A 21 9.54 -19.28 -9.45
C PHE A 21 8.07 -18.85 -9.57
N LEU A 22 7.14 -19.65 -9.01
CA LEU A 22 5.71 -19.31 -8.96
C LEU A 22 5.38 -18.24 -7.89
N ALA A 23 6.27 -18.00 -6.93
CA ALA A 23 6.07 -17.01 -5.86
C ALA A 23 6.52 -15.61 -6.30
N SER A 24 5.68 -14.90 -7.07
CA SER A 24 5.88 -13.49 -7.39
C SER A 24 5.10 -12.59 -6.43
N ALA A 25 5.61 -12.45 -5.20
CA ALA A 25 5.12 -11.48 -4.23
C ALA A 25 6.19 -10.39 -4.05
N GLU A 26 5.89 -9.16 -4.45
CA GLU A 26 6.82 -8.03 -4.33
C GLU A 26 6.64 -7.31 -2.99
N LEU A 27 7.74 -6.81 -2.42
CA LEU A 27 7.71 -5.91 -1.27
C LEU A 27 7.84 -4.45 -1.74
N HIS A 28 6.75 -3.69 -1.61
CA HIS A 28 6.72 -2.27 -1.91
C HIS A 28 7.11 -1.44 -0.69
N VAL A 29 8.34 -0.93 -0.68
CA VAL A 29 8.79 0.04 0.33
C VAL A 29 8.51 1.46 -0.17
N ARG A 30 7.85 2.28 0.64
CA ARG A 30 7.54 3.68 0.32
C ARG A 30 7.68 4.58 1.55
N GLU A 31 7.95 5.85 1.32
CA GLU A 31 7.89 6.89 2.34
C GLU A 31 6.76 7.87 2.04
N PHE A 32 5.96 8.16 3.06
CA PHE A 32 4.89 9.13 3.02
C PHE A 32 5.26 10.29 3.95
N VAL A 33 5.85 11.33 3.39
CA VAL A 33 6.18 12.57 4.10
C VAL A 33 4.94 13.45 4.16
N ILE A 34 4.38 13.59 5.36
CA ILE A 34 3.21 14.43 5.62
C ILE A 34 3.70 15.86 5.86
N GLU A 35 3.40 16.78 4.96
CA GLU A 35 3.92 18.15 5.03
C GLU A 35 2.93 19.20 4.49
N PRO A 36 2.97 20.45 4.98
CA PRO A 36 2.19 21.52 4.41
C PRO A 36 2.76 21.95 3.05
N LYS A 37 1.91 22.04 2.03
CA LYS A 37 2.24 22.66 0.74
C LYS A 37 1.14 23.62 0.27
N PRO A 38 1.50 24.65 -0.53
CA PRO A 38 0.52 25.49 -1.21
C PRO A 38 -0.23 24.66 -2.26
N VAL A 39 -1.55 24.64 -2.16
CA VAL A 39 -2.44 24.02 -3.15
C VAL A 39 -3.36 25.10 -3.71
N LYS A 40 -3.36 25.26 -5.04
CA LYS A 40 -4.23 26.21 -5.74
C LYS A 40 -5.47 25.50 -6.29
N ARG A 41 -6.66 25.96 -5.91
CA ARG A 41 -7.97 25.54 -6.44
C ARG A 41 -8.89 26.74 -6.49
N LEU A 42 -9.76 26.81 -7.51
CA LEU A 42 -10.74 27.90 -7.67
C LEU A 42 -10.10 29.30 -7.54
N CYS A 43 -8.95 29.50 -8.17
CA CYS A 43 -8.12 30.72 -8.10
C CYS A 43 -7.65 31.16 -6.69
N ARG A 44 -7.79 30.30 -5.67
CA ARG A 44 -7.30 30.55 -4.30
C ARG A 44 -6.21 29.55 -3.94
N THR A 45 -5.19 30.03 -3.23
CA THR A 45 -4.10 29.18 -2.74
C THR A 45 -4.27 28.98 -1.23
N HIS A 46 -4.31 27.72 -0.81
CA HIS A 46 -4.39 27.34 0.60
C HIS A 46 -3.19 26.48 0.99
N GLN A 47 -2.65 26.70 2.20
CA GLN A 47 -1.68 25.79 2.80
C GLN A 47 -2.40 24.51 3.24
N SER A 48 -2.26 23.44 2.47
CA SER A 48 -2.90 22.16 2.69
C SER A 48 -1.90 21.13 3.17
N ILE A 49 -2.34 20.17 3.99
CA ILE A 49 -1.50 19.03 4.36
C ILE A 49 -1.51 18.04 3.20
N THR A 50 -0.33 17.66 2.74
CA THR A 50 -0.11 16.82 1.56
C THR A 50 0.76 15.63 1.90
N VAL A 51 0.84 14.66 0.99
CA VAL A 51 1.77 13.52 1.08
C VAL A 51 2.80 13.67 -0.03
N ASN A 52 4.08 13.74 0.34
CA ASN A 52 5.19 13.96 -0.58
C ASN A 52 4.99 15.20 -1.46
N GLY A 53 4.33 16.22 -0.90
CA GLY A 53 3.99 17.46 -1.59
C GLY A 53 2.89 17.35 -2.65
N GLN A 54 2.22 16.21 -2.79
CA GLN A 54 1.19 15.96 -3.79
C GLN A 54 -0.22 16.13 -3.22
N PHE A 55 -1.12 16.69 -4.04
CA PHE A 55 -2.55 16.75 -3.75
C PHE A 55 -3.40 16.47 -5.02
N PRO A 56 -4.13 15.33 -5.07
CA PRO A 56 -4.11 14.22 -4.10
C PRO A 56 -2.73 13.58 -3.93
N GLY A 57 -2.57 12.72 -2.92
CA GLY A 57 -1.28 12.06 -2.66
C GLY A 57 -0.85 11.09 -3.77
N PRO A 58 0.24 10.33 -3.58
CA PRO A 58 0.65 9.33 -4.56
C PRO A 58 -0.34 8.14 -4.60
N THR A 59 -0.68 7.69 -5.81
CA THR A 59 -1.42 6.43 -5.99
C THR A 59 -0.53 5.26 -5.59
N LEU A 60 -1.06 4.31 -4.82
CA LEU A 60 -0.39 3.05 -4.54
C LEU A 60 -0.86 1.99 -5.54
N GLU A 61 0.09 1.39 -6.25
CA GLU A 61 -0.16 0.37 -7.25
C GLU A 61 0.54 -0.92 -6.85
N VAL A 62 -0.23 -1.97 -6.59
CA VAL A 62 0.26 -3.27 -6.08
C VAL A 62 -0.53 -4.41 -6.70
N ARG A 63 -0.06 -5.65 -6.54
CA ARG A 63 -0.77 -6.87 -6.95
C ARG A 63 -1.33 -7.62 -5.75
N ASN A 64 -2.34 -8.46 -6.01
CA ASN A 64 -2.80 -9.45 -5.05
C ASN A 64 -1.65 -10.42 -4.68
N GLY A 65 -1.23 -10.41 -3.41
CA GLY A 65 -0.08 -11.15 -2.89
C GLY A 65 1.09 -10.27 -2.48
N ASP A 66 1.14 -9.02 -2.95
CA ASP A 66 2.22 -8.10 -2.61
C ASP A 66 2.16 -7.66 -1.14
N SER A 67 3.33 -7.32 -0.60
CA SER A 67 3.47 -6.72 0.71
C SER A 67 3.85 -5.24 0.60
N LEU A 68 3.33 -4.43 1.51
CA LEU A 68 3.63 -3.01 1.60
C LEU A 68 4.33 -2.72 2.93
N ALA A 69 5.36 -1.87 2.88
CA ALA A 69 6.01 -1.28 4.03
C ALA A 69 6.08 0.23 3.82
N ILE A 70 5.14 0.96 4.43
CA ILE A 70 4.99 2.40 4.21
C ILE A 70 5.35 3.15 5.48
N THR A 71 6.47 3.86 5.45
CA THR A 71 6.91 4.72 6.55
C THR A 71 6.27 6.09 6.40
N VAL A 72 5.34 6.41 7.30
CA VAL A 72 4.70 7.71 7.38
C VAL A 72 5.53 8.60 8.29
N ILE A 73 6.05 9.70 7.75
CA ILE A 73 6.90 10.68 8.45
C ILE A 73 6.09 11.95 8.63
N ASN A 74 5.74 12.28 9.88
CA ASN A 74 4.91 13.44 10.16
C ASN A 74 5.75 14.72 10.30
N ARG A 75 5.83 15.52 9.23
CA ARG A 75 6.42 16.88 9.24
C ARG A 75 5.34 17.98 9.32
N ALA A 76 4.08 17.61 9.56
CA ALA A 76 2.99 18.55 9.75
C ALA A 76 2.87 18.96 11.23
N ARG A 77 2.13 20.05 11.46
CA ARG A 77 1.86 20.56 12.81
C ARG A 77 0.80 19.78 13.59
N TYR A 78 0.17 18.78 12.96
CA TYR A 78 -0.96 18.04 13.52
C TYR A 78 -0.57 16.59 13.79
N ASN A 79 -1.19 15.99 14.80
CA ASN A 79 -1.25 14.54 14.95
C ASN A 79 -1.91 13.91 13.72
N ILE A 80 -1.39 12.79 13.25
CA ILE A 80 -1.93 12.08 12.08
C ILE A 80 -1.80 10.57 12.21
N SER A 81 -2.68 9.85 11.53
CA SER A 81 -2.64 8.41 11.28
C SER A 81 -3.15 8.17 9.86
N ILE A 82 -2.73 7.08 9.20
CA ILE A 82 -3.14 6.74 7.83
C ILE A 82 -3.85 5.39 7.86
N HIS A 83 -5.05 5.35 7.26
CA HIS A 83 -5.84 4.14 7.10
C HIS A 83 -5.87 3.68 5.64
N TRP A 84 -5.82 2.36 5.46
CA TRP A 84 -5.80 1.66 4.18
C TRP A 84 -7.22 1.15 3.89
N HIS A 85 -8.08 2.05 3.42
CA HIS A 85 -9.51 1.80 3.33
C HIS A 85 -9.85 0.56 2.50
N GLY A 86 -10.53 -0.39 3.13
CA GLY A 86 -10.95 -1.64 2.52
C GLY A 86 -9.90 -2.76 2.55
N ILE A 87 -8.65 -2.49 2.96
CA ILE A 87 -7.67 -3.55 3.23
C ILE A 87 -8.10 -4.32 4.47
N ARG A 88 -8.21 -5.65 4.36
CA ARG A 88 -8.78 -6.48 5.43
C ARG A 88 -7.96 -6.53 6.72
N GLN A 89 -6.67 -6.21 6.66
CA GLN A 89 -5.74 -6.25 7.80
C GLN A 89 -5.86 -7.54 8.66
N LEU A 90 -5.96 -8.70 8.00
CA LEU A 90 -6.20 -9.98 8.67
C LEU A 90 -5.12 -10.27 9.72
N ARG A 91 -5.54 -10.32 10.99
CA ARG A 91 -4.67 -10.50 12.18
C ARG A 91 -3.60 -9.42 12.33
N ASN A 92 -3.82 -8.24 11.75
CA ASN A 92 -2.86 -7.14 11.73
C ASN A 92 -3.50 -5.77 12.04
N PRO A 93 -4.29 -5.65 13.13
CA PRO A 93 -5.01 -4.41 13.44
C PRO A 93 -4.06 -3.23 13.69
N TRP A 94 -2.82 -3.49 14.11
CA TRP A 94 -1.81 -2.46 14.39
C TRP A 94 -1.48 -1.60 13.17
N ALA A 95 -1.60 -2.15 11.96
CA ALA A 95 -1.37 -1.42 10.71
C ALA A 95 -2.66 -0.83 10.10
N ASP A 96 -3.79 -0.91 10.80
CA ASP A 96 -5.07 -0.42 10.27
C ASP A 96 -5.16 1.11 10.21
N GLY A 97 -4.67 1.82 11.23
CA GLY A 97 -4.53 3.27 11.17
C GLY A 97 -5.62 4.12 11.81
N SER A 98 -6.69 3.54 12.37
CA SER A 98 -7.72 4.33 13.04
C SER A 98 -7.23 4.94 14.37
N GLU A 99 -7.12 6.27 14.42
CA GLU A 99 -6.69 7.03 15.62
C GLU A 99 -7.56 6.70 16.84
N TYR A 100 -6.91 6.37 17.96
CA TYR A 100 -7.50 5.96 19.25
C TYR A 100 -8.35 4.68 19.23
N ILE A 101 -8.39 3.96 18.11
CA ILE A 101 -9.01 2.63 18.03
C ILE A 101 -7.92 1.56 17.92
N THR A 102 -7.05 1.65 16.91
CA THR A 102 -5.99 0.68 16.68
C THR A 102 -4.60 1.22 17.02
N GLN A 103 -4.44 2.54 17.11
CA GLN A 103 -3.18 3.18 17.48
C GLN A 103 -3.35 4.57 18.09
N CYS A 104 -2.34 5.02 18.84
CA CYS A 104 -2.13 6.44 19.09
C CYS A 104 -1.68 7.17 17.80
N PRO A 105 -1.93 8.48 17.66
CA PRO A 105 -1.48 9.21 16.49
C PRO A 105 0.04 9.34 16.41
N ILE A 106 0.54 9.44 15.18
CA ILE A 106 1.91 9.83 14.87
C ILE A 106 2.02 11.33 15.17
N ARG A 107 2.78 11.68 16.21
CA ARG A 107 2.98 13.08 16.62
C ARG A 107 3.87 13.83 15.61
N PRO A 108 3.80 15.17 15.56
CA PRO A 108 4.74 15.98 14.78
C PRO A 108 6.20 15.60 15.06
N GLY A 109 7.00 15.46 14.00
CA GLY A 109 8.40 15.03 14.05
C GLY A 109 8.62 13.53 14.23
N GLN A 110 7.57 12.73 14.45
CA GLN A 110 7.66 11.28 14.60
C GLN A 110 7.32 10.55 13.30
N ASN A 111 7.60 9.25 13.28
CA ASN A 111 7.27 8.37 12.18
C ASN A 111 6.63 7.06 12.67
N TYR A 112 5.98 6.36 11.75
CA TYR A 112 5.45 5.02 11.97
C TYR A 112 5.43 4.25 10.65
N THR A 113 5.83 2.99 10.68
CA THR A 113 5.84 2.12 9.49
C THR A 113 4.66 1.16 9.53
N TYR A 114 3.75 1.33 8.58
CA TYR A 114 2.65 0.39 8.32
C TYR A 114 3.17 -0.78 7.49
N ARG A 115 2.98 -2.02 7.97
CA ARG A 115 3.37 -3.24 7.26
C ARG A 115 2.16 -4.15 7.11
N PHE A 116 1.83 -4.53 5.89
CA PHE A 116 0.72 -5.46 5.61
C PHE A 116 0.89 -6.13 4.25
N THR A 117 0.17 -7.23 4.05
CA THR A 117 0.16 -7.99 2.81
C THR A 117 -1.25 -8.00 2.23
N ILE A 118 -1.37 -7.78 0.93
CA ILE A 118 -2.63 -7.87 0.19
C ILE A 118 -2.98 -9.34 0.04
N LYS A 119 -4.13 -9.76 0.58
CA LYS A 119 -4.59 -11.15 0.54
C LYS A 119 -5.98 -11.26 -0.06
N ASP A 120 -6.06 -11.84 -1.25
CA ASP A 120 -7.30 -12.17 -1.94
C ASP A 120 -8.19 -10.94 -2.16
N GLN A 121 -7.57 -9.82 -2.51
CA GLN A 121 -8.21 -8.55 -2.85
C GLN A 121 -7.67 -8.08 -4.19
N GLU A 122 -8.55 -7.55 -5.04
CA GLU A 122 -8.25 -7.00 -6.36
C GLU A 122 -9.25 -5.85 -6.62
N GLY A 123 -8.87 -4.87 -7.43
CA GLY A 123 -9.70 -3.72 -7.78
C GLY A 123 -9.21 -2.39 -7.21
N THR A 124 -10.12 -1.44 -7.06
CA THR A 124 -9.80 -0.07 -6.63
C THR A 124 -10.23 0.15 -5.19
N LEU A 125 -9.25 0.45 -4.35
CA LEU A 125 -9.41 0.94 -2.99
C LEU A 125 -8.77 2.34 -2.90
N TRP A 126 -8.59 2.83 -1.68
CA TRP A 126 -7.95 4.11 -1.42
C TRP A 126 -7.34 4.12 -0.03
N TRP A 127 -6.46 5.07 0.23
CA TRP A 127 -5.91 5.33 1.54
C TRP A 127 -6.21 6.78 1.91
N HIS A 128 -6.34 7.04 3.21
CA HIS A 128 -6.60 8.38 3.69
C HIS A 128 -6.12 8.58 5.13
N ALA A 129 -5.93 9.83 5.54
CA ALA A 129 -5.73 10.11 6.96
C ALA A 129 -6.95 9.68 7.77
N HIS A 130 -6.75 9.04 8.92
CA HIS A 130 -7.83 8.63 9.83
C HIS A 130 -7.78 9.41 11.16
N SER A 131 -7.35 10.67 11.05
CA SER A 131 -7.24 11.62 12.15
C SER A 131 -8.02 12.89 11.84
N ARG A 132 -9.02 13.19 12.68
CA ARG A 132 -9.90 14.37 12.55
C ARG A 132 -10.45 14.48 11.11
N TRP A 133 -10.29 15.65 10.51
CA TRP A 133 -10.75 15.99 9.15
C TRP A 133 -9.63 15.96 8.11
N LEU A 134 -8.43 15.45 8.45
CA LEU A 134 -7.26 15.52 7.56
C LEU A 134 -7.44 14.74 6.26
N ARG A 135 -8.39 13.78 6.21
CA ARG A 135 -8.78 13.10 4.96
C ARG A 135 -9.30 14.03 3.87
N ALA A 136 -9.64 15.28 4.20
CA ALA A 136 -10.01 16.29 3.20
C ALA A 136 -8.87 16.62 2.23
N THR A 137 -7.61 16.45 2.65
CA THR A 137 -6.44 16.73 1.81
C THR A 137 -5.42 15.59 1.75
N VAL A 138 -5.46 14.67 2.71
CA VAL A 138 -4.55 13.52 2.80
C VAL A 138 -5.30 12.26 2.41
N TYR A 139 -5.30 11.96 1.10
CA TYR A 139 -5.87 10.75 0.51
C TYR A 139 -5.30 10.51 -0.88
N CYS A 140 -5.37 9.26 -1.36
CA CYS A 140 -5.27 8.91 -2.78
C CYS A 140 -5.74 7.46 -3.02
N ALA A 141 -5.77 7.03 -4.28
CA ALA A 141 -6.11 5.68 -4.68
C ALA A 141 -5.08 4.63 -4.22
N LEU A 142 -5.60 3.42 -4.01
CA LEU A 142 -4.84 2.18 -3.81
C LEU A 142 -5.39 1.17 -4.81
N ILE A 143 -4.66 0.95 -5.89
CA ILE A 143 -5.01 0.04 -6.98
C ILE A 143 -4.37 -1.32 -6.71
N ILE A 144 -5.20 -2.36 -6.72
CA ILE A 144 -4.77 -3.75 -6.57
C ILE A 144 -5.02 -4.49 -7.88
N TYR A 145 -3.96 -4.71 -8.64
CA TYR A 145 -3.95 -5.50 -9.85
C TYR A 145 -4.11 -7.00 -9.52
N PRO A 146 -4.58 -7.82 -10.49
CA PRO A 146 -4.56 -9.26 -10.36
C PRO A 146 -3.16 -9.77 -10.04
N ARG A 147 -3.12 -10.91 -9.34
CA ARG A 147 -1.88 -11.65 -9.10
C ARG A 147 -1.13 -11.86 -10.43
N LEU A 148 0.20 -11.83 -10.39
CA LEU A 148 1.00 -12.07 -11.59
C LEU A 148 0.58 -13.40 -12.26
N GLY A 149 0.35 -13.36 -13.57
CA GLY A 149 -0.13 -14.51 -14.35
C GLY A 149 -1.65 -14.74 -14.31
N SER A 150 -2.41 -13.99 -13.51
CA SER A 150 -3.87 -14.04 -13.50
C SER A 150 -4.45 -12.89 -14.35
N PRO A 151 -5.32 -13.17 -15.33
CA PRO A 151 -5.97 -12.13 -16.12
C PRO A 151 -7.16 -11.52 -15.36
N TYR A 152 -7.59 -10.33 -15.78
CA TYR A 152 -8.91 -9.82 -15.40
C TYR A 152 -10.01 -10.75 -15.94
N PRO A 153 -11.18 -10.84 -15.27
CA PRO A 153 -12.32 -11.61 -15.76
C PRO A 153 -13.05 -10.96 -16.96
N PHE A 154 -12.49 -9.87 -17.51
CA PHE A 154 -12.97 -9.11 -18.66
C PHE A 154 -11.79 -8.73 -19.56
N SER A 155 -12.06 -8.34 -20.80
CA SER A 155 -11.03 -7.88 -21.74
C SER A 155 -10.25 -6.71 -21.16
N CYS A 156 -8.92 -6.78 -21.19
CA CYS A 156 -8.07 -5.73 -20.65
C CYS A 156 -8.44 -4.36 -21.24
N CYS A 157 -8.57 -3.37 -20.37
CA CYS A 157 -8.95 -2.03 -20.76
C CYS A 157 -7.82 -1.38 -21.59
N TYR A 158 -8.16 -0.69 -22.68
CA TYR A 158 -7.19 0.08 -23.47
C TYR A 158 -6.49 1.17 -22.65
N HIS A 159 -7.14 1.70 -21.60
CA HIS A 159 -6.59 2.66 -20.63
C HIS A 159 -7.21 2.44 -19.26
N GLN A 160 -6.40 2.65 -18.21
CA GLN A 160 -6.85 2.81 -16.84
C GLN A 160 -6.63 4.27 -16.41
N VAL A 161 -7.70 4.95 -16.01
CA VAL A 161 -7.63 6.36 -15.59
C VAL A 161 -7.62 6.40 -14.07
N ASN A 162 -6.54 6.89 -13.49
CA ASN A 162 -6.49 7.19 -12.07
C ASN A 162 -7.26 8.49 -11.84
N VAL A 163 -8.36 8.42 -11.07
CA VAL A 163 -9.33 9.52 -10.87
C VAL A 163 -8.91 10.45 -9.72
N CYS A 164 -7.66 10.38 -9.26
CA CYS A 164 -7.13 11.22 -8.18
C CYS A 164 -6.22 12.31 -8.74
#